data_AF-A0A7Y3KW48-F1
#
_entry.id   AF-A0A7Y3KW48-F1
#
_cell.length_a   1.000
_cell.length_b   1.000
_cell.length_c   1.000
_cell.angle_alpha   90.00
_cell.angle_beta   90.00
_cell.angle_gamma   90.00
#
_symmetry.space_group_name_H-M   'P 1'
#
loop_
_entity.id
_entity.type
_entity.pdbx_description
1 polymer ?
#
loop_
_entity_poly.entity_id
_entity_poly.type
_entity_poly.pdbx_seq_one_letter_code
_entity_poly.pdbx_strand_id
1 'polypeptide(L)'
;IDTVIRNHEIVERDGEATEVSYASIVAVVYDGDSEDDSQEFFIGSIEEKPDGVLVASPASPLGAALIGRQIGEMVEYEAPSGVLRVKIVGLR
;
A
#
# COMPACT_ATOMS: atom_id res chain seq x y z
N ILE A 1 11.41 32.36 -8.54
CA ILE A 1 10.26 31.99 -7.69
C ILE A 1 10.14 30.48 -7.83
N ASP A 2 10.32 29.75 -6.72
CA ASP A 2 10.11 28.30 -6.52
C ASP A 2 10.42 27.37 -7.70
N THR A 3 11.59 26.73 -7.77
CA THR A 3 11.94 25.50 -7.02
C THR A 3 10.73 24.62 -6.70
N VAL A 4 10.66 23.51 -7.43
CA VAL A 4 10.26 22.14 -7.06
C VAL A 4 9.55 21.58 -8.28
N ILE A 5 10.35 20.90 -9.11
CA ILE A 5 9.84 19.91 -10.05
C ILE A 5 9.05 18.93 -9.19
N ARG A 6 7.72 18.92 -9.37
CA ARG A 6 6.86 17.88 -8.82
C ARG A 6 7.36 16.59 -9.43
N ASN A 7 8.10 15.82 -8.64
CA ASN A 7 8.52 14.48 -8.95
C ASN A 7 7.29 13.57 -8.93
N HIS A 8 6.33 13.84 -9.80
CA HIS A 8 5.27 12.91 -10.14
C HIS A 8 5.78 12.12 -11.34
N GLU A 9 6.84 11.35 -11.08
CA GLU A 9 7.11 10.17 -11.88
C GLU A 9 6.00 9.20 -11.50
N ILE A 10 4.91 9.20 -12.28
CA ILE A 10 4.04 8.03 -12.35
C ILE A 10 4.95 6.95 -12.90
N VAL A 11 5.60 6.23 -11.98
CA VAL A 11 6.34 5.03 -12.30
C VAL A 11 5.30 4.01 -12.75
N GLU A 12 5.00 4.01 -14.04
CA GLU A 12 4.66 2.78 -14.76
C GLU A 12 5.91 1.88 -14.70
N ARG A 13 6.21 1.33 -13.52
CA ARG A 13 7.28 0.36 -13.35
C ARG A 13 6.69 -1.02 -13.53
N ASP A 14 6.72 -1.45 -14.79
CA ASP A 14 6.67 -2.83 -15.24
C ASP A 14 7.91 -3.63 -14.75
N GLY A 15 8.24 -3.54 -13.46
CA GLY A 15 9.48 -4.04 -12.90
C GLY A 15 9.32 -4.34 -11.43
N GLU A 16 8.92 -5.57 -11.14
CA GLU A 16 9.14 -6.31 -9.88
C GLU A 16 9.35 -5.39 -8.68
N ALA A 17 8.34 -4.60 -8.32
CA ALA A 17 8.37 -3.92 -7.05
C ALA A 17 8.36 -5.04 -5.99
N THR A 18 9.55 -5.33 -5.44
CA THR A 18 9.70 -6.40 -4.46
C THR A 18 9.33 -5.88 -3.08
N GLU A 19 9.39 -4.56 -2.86
CA GLU A 19 9.23 -3.93 -1.56
C GLU A 19 8.29 -2.72 -1.62
N VAL A 20 7.36 -2.65 -0.66
CA VAL A 20 6.39 -1.57 -0.52
C VAL A 20 7.10 -0.27 -0.17
N SER A 21 6.88 0.75 -1.00
CA SER A 21 7.43 2.09 -0.83
C SER A 21 6.33 3.15 -0.74
N TYR A 22 6.73 4.39 -0.46
CA TYR A 22 5.83 5.54 -0.58
C TYR A 22 5.30 5.66 -2.01
N ALA A 23 4.04 6.07 -2.15
CA ALA A 23 3.31 6.20 -3.41
C ALA A 23 3.15 4.89 -4.21
N SER A 24 3.27 3.73 -3.54
CA SER A 24 3.00 2.41 -4.14
C SER A 24 1.58 1.93 -3.83
N ILE A 25 1.02 1.10 -4.70
CA ILE A 25 -0.28 0.45 -4.50
C ILE A 25 -0.04 -0.99 -4.07
N VAL A 26 -0.50 -1.34 -2.88
CA VAL A 26 -0.34 -2.67 -2.29
C VAL A 26 -1.68 -3.40 -2.34
N ALA A 27 -1.70 -4.58 -2.94
CA ALA A 27 -2.84 -5.49 -2.86
C ALA A 27 -2.67 -6.40 -1.66
N VAL A 28 -3.60 -6.34 -0.72
CA VAL A 28 -3.57 -7.14 0.51
C VAL A 28 -4.85 -7.94 0.68
N VAL A 29 -4.74 -9.15 1.21
CA VAL A 29 -5.88 -10.05 1.50
C VAL A 29 -5.96 -10.24 3.01
N TYR A 30 -7.16 -10.14 3.56
CA TYR A 30 -7.38 -10.36 5.00
C TYR A 30 -7.31 -11.84 5.35
N ASP A 31 -6.81 -12.13 6.55
CA ASP A 31 -6.78 -13.49 7.08
C ASP A 31 -8.21 -14.07 7.17
N GLY A 32 -8.47 -15.16 6.45
CA GLY A 32 -9.78 -15.80 6.33
C GLY A 32 -10.55 -15.47 5.04
N ASP A 33 -10.01 -14.61 4.20
CA ASP A 33 -10.61 -14.19 2.92
C ASP A 33 -9.93 -14.85 1.72
N SER A 34 -10.58 -14.82 0.55
CA SER A 34 -10.02 -15.42 -0.68
C SER A 34 -9.00 -14.49 -1.35
N GLU A 35 -8.04 -15.04 -2.08
CA GLU A 35 -7.06 -14.22 -2.82
C GLU A 35 -7.71 -13.33 -3.90
N ASP A 36 -8.93 -13.70 -4.35
CA ASP A 36 -9.75 -12.93 -5.29
C ASP A 36 -10.35 -11.66 -4.65
N ASP A 37 -10.61 -11.70 -3.34
CA ASP A 37 -11.13 -10.56 -2.56
C ASP A 37 -10.01 -9.62 -2.07
N SER A 38 -8.85 -9.65 -2.73
CA SER A 38 -7.74 -8.74 -2.44
C SER A 38 -8.16 -7.28 -2.54
N GLN A 39 -7.68 -6.48 -1.60
CA GLN A 39 -8.04 -5.08 -1.46
C GLN A 39 -6.81 -4.20 -1.67
N GLU A 40 -6.97 -3.20 -2.52
CA GLU A 40 -5.87 -2.33 -2.92
C GLU A 40 -5.77 -1.09 -2.03
N PHE A 41 -4.57 -0.88 -1.48
CA PHE A 41 -4.23 0.27 -0.66
C PHE A 41 -3.10 1.06 -1.29
N PHE A 42 -3.37 2.32 -1.60
CA PHE A 42 -2.36 3.28 -1.99
C PHE A 42 -1.66 3.84 -0.74
N ILE A 43 -0.35 3.62 -0.65
CA ILE A 43 0.48 4.15 0.45
C ILE A 43 0.82 5.60 0.15
N GLY A 44 0.07 6.54 0.71
CA GLY A 44 0.28 7.95 0.43
C GLY A 44 -0.80 8.85 0.97
N SER A 45 -0.89 10.05 0.41
CA SER A 45 -1.90 11.04 0.78
C SER A 45 -3.22 10.77 0.05
N ILE A 46 -4.35 11.09 0.70
CA ILE A 46 -5.67 10.97 0.05
C ILE A 46 -5.81 11.87 -1.18
N GLU A 47 -5.04 12.96 -1.25
CA GLU A 47 -4.99 13.89 -2.38
C GLU A 47 -4.34 13.27 -3.63
N GLU A 48 -3.50 12.24 -3.45
CA GLU A 48 -2.80 11.52 -4.52
C GLU A 48 -3.44 10.16 -4.82
N LYS A 49 -4.53 9.81 -4.11
CA LYS A 49 -5.19 8.52 -4.21
C LYS A 49 -5.76 8.30 -5.63
N PRO A 50 -5.47 7.16 -6.27
CA PRO A 50 -6.15 6.73 -7.49
C PRO A 50 -7.65 6.49 -7.26
N ASP A 51 -8.47 6.59 -8.31
CA ASP A 51 -9.88 6.22 -8.21
C ASP A 51 -10.01 4.69 -8.02
N GLY A 52 -10.96 4.26 -7.19
CA GLY A 52 -11.21 2.82 -6.94
C GLY A 52 -10.31 2.09 -5.93
N VAL A 53 -9.27 2.72 -5.35
CA VAL A 53 -8.43 2.11 -4.29
C VAL A 53 -8.61 2.77 -2.93
N LEU A 54 -8.25 2.10 -1.85
CA LEU A 54 -8.21 2.70 -0.51
C LEU A 54 -6.90 3.48 -0.31
N VAL A 55 -6.88 4.44 0.62
CA VAL A 55 -5.66 5.16 0.99
C VAL A 55 -5.19 4.71 2.36
N ALA A 56 -3.91 4.39 2.46
CA ALA A 56 -3.24 4.14 3.73
C ALA A 56 -2.13 5.16 3.89
N SER A 57 -2.28 6.05 4.87
CA SER A 57 -1.21 6.99 5.16
C SER A 57 0.02 6.22 5.67
N PRO A 58 1.22 6.52 5.17
CA PRO A 58 2.45 5.87 5.60
C PRO A 58 2.81 6.13 7.07
N ALA A 59 2.25 7.20 7.66
CA ALA A 59 2.33 7.48 9.09
C ALA A 59 1.29 6.71 9.93
N SER A 60 0.31 6.04 9.30
CA SER A 60 -0.66 5.19 9.98
C SER A 60 -0.07 3.79 10.26
N PRO A 61 -0.58 3.07 11.28
CA PRO A 61 -0.08 1.75 11.65
C PRO A 61 -0.08 0.76 10.48
N LEU A 62 -1.10 0.81 9.60
CA LEU A 62 -1.16 0.00 8.39
C LEU A 62 -0.03 0.35 7.41
N GLY A 63 0.09 1.63 7.03
CA GLY A 63 1.10 2.06 6.07
C GLY A 63 2.52 1.83 6.56
N ALA A 64 2.79 2.11 7.84
CA ALA A 64 4.08 1.85 8.46
C ALA A 64 4.41 0.35 8.56
N ALA A 65 3.40 -0.51 8.80
CA ALA A 65 3.58 -1.95 8.83
C ALA A 65 3.83 -2.54 7.43
N LEU A 66 3.24 -1.94 6.39
CA LEU A 66 3.41 -2.35 5.01
C LEU A 66 4.73 -1.86 4.40
N ILE A 67 5.19 -0.65 4.69
CA ILE A 67 6.46 -0.11 4.17
C ILE A 67 7.62 -1.05 4.52
N GLY A 68 8.46 -1.36 3.52
CA GLY A 68 9.59 -2.27 3.69
C GLY A 68 9.21 -3.75 3.63
N ARG A 69 7.96 -4.09 3.27
CA ARG A 69 7.49 -5.48 3.14
C ARG A 69 7.35 -5.89 1.70
N GLN A 70 7.36 -7.21 1.48
CA GLN A 70 7.40 -7.80 0.15
C GLN A 70 6.13 -8.60 -0.15
N ILE A 71 5.89 -8.87 -1.43
CA ILE A 71 4.80 -9.74 -1.86
C ILE A 71 4.96 -11.12 -1.22
N GLY A 72 3.90 -11.63 -0.61
CA GLY A 72 3.86 -12.90 0.11
C GLY A 72 4.06 -12.77 1.63
N GLU A 73 4.54 -11.63 2.13
CA GLU A 73 4.66 -11.38 3.57
C GLU A 73 3.29 -11.14 4.20
N MET A 74 3.13 -11.63 5.43
CA MET A 74 1.98 -11.32 6.29
C MET A 74 2.38 -10.20 7.25
N VAL A 75 1.56 -9.16 7.28
CA VAL A 75 1.70 -8.05 8.22
C VAL A 75 0.51 -8.00 9.15
N GLU A 76 0.80 -7.64 10.39
CA GLU A 76 -0.20 -7.43 11.42
C GLU A 76 -0.17 -5.96 11.82
N TYR A 77 -1.32 -5.30 11.84
CA TYR A 77 -1.42 -3.90 12.18
C TYR A 77 -2.59 -3.64 13.13
N GLU A 78 -2.46 -2.58 13.92
CA GLU A 78 -3.51 -2.14 14.83
C GLU A 78 -4.54 -1.30 14.05
N ALA A 79 -5.78 -1.78 14.02
CA ALA A 79 -6.92 -1.11 13.44
C ALA A 79 -7.89 -0.70 14.56
N PRO A 80 -8.79 0.27 14.33
CA PRO A 80 -9.80 0.65 15.32
C PRO A 80 -10.75 -0.51 15.72
N SER A 81 -10.88 -1.55 14.90
CA SER A 81 -11.65 -2.78 15.23
C SER A 81 -10.82 -3.83 15.98
N GLY A 82 -9.53 -3.59 16.26
CA GLY A 82 -8.59 -4.53 16.84
C GLY A 82 -7.39 -4.79 15.94
N VAL A 83 -6.63 -5.82 16.29
CA VAL A 83 -5.46 -6.23 15.51
C VAL A 83 -5.90 -7.02 14.28
N LEU A 84 -5.56 -6.53 13.08
CA LEU A 84 -5.89 -7.18 11.81
C LEU A 84 -4.62 -7.73 11.16
N ARG A 85 -4.76 -8.89 10.52
CA ARG A 85 -3.71 -9.52 9.72
C ARG A 85 -4.08 -9.46 8.26
N VAL A 86 -3.13 -9.02 7.45
CA VAL A 86 -3.27 -9.01 6.00
C VAL A 86 -2.02 -9.57 5.35
N LYS A 87 -2.20 -10.29 4.25
CA LYS A 87 -1.12 -10.83 3.43
C LYS A 87 -0.98 -9.98 2.19
N ILE A 88 0.24 -9.59 1.87
CA ILE A 88 0.53 -8.88 0.62
C ILE A 88 0.48 -9.92 -0.51
N VAL A 89 -0.43 -9.74 -1.46
CA VAL A 89 -0.57 -10.62 -2.62
C VAL A 89 -0.11 -9.98 -3.92
N GLY A 90 0.05 -8.65 -3.94
CA GLY A 90 0.59 -7.92 -5.08
C GLY A 90 1.08 -6.53 -4.71
N LEU A 91 1.94 -5.98 -5.57
CA LEU A 91 2.46 -4.63 -5.48
C LEU A 91 2.46 -4.00 -6.89
N ARG A 92 2.07 -2.73 -6.97
CA ARG A 92 1.97 -1.93 -8.20
C ARG A 92 2.60 -0.55 -8.00
#